data_AF-A0A336NCE6-F1
#
_entry.id   AF-A0A336NCE6-F1
#
_cell.length_a   1.000
_cell.length_b   1.000
_cell.length_c   1.000
_cell.angle_alpha   90.00
_cell.angle_beta   90.00
_cell.angle_gamma   90.00
#
_symmetry.space_group_name_H-M   'P 1'
#
loop_
_entity.id
_entity.type
_entity.pdbx_description
1 polymer ?
#
loop_
_entity_poly.entity_id
_entity_poly.type
_entity_poly.pdbx_seq_one_letter_code
_entity_poly.pdbx_strand_id
1 'polypeptide(L)'
;MDRKEIYLPKMERKSPFFMIGIGLVISSFGLLCFGYNISMDGLGFLLRGIGLGNTTIVCLSAPIQYVNSLYVKDTAVITRILQQIGGALGGVFAGFLIHSLTEEHLSLNQTYLIFFIFSIAAFLLFCLALSLSHKEKVSDL
;
A
#
# COMPACT_ATOMS: atom_id res chain seq x y z
N MET A 1 22.31 6.91 26.24
CA MET A 1 22.05 7.42 24.88
C MET A 1 21.19 6.39 24.18
N ASP A 2 19.88 6.63 24.16
CA ASP A 2 18.88 5.67 23.68
C ASP A 2 18.91 5.57 22.15
N ARG A 3 18.94 4.34 21.62
CA ARG A 3 18.91 4.06 20.17
C ARG A 3 17.63 4.53 19.45
N LYS A 4 16.69 5.17 20.17
CA LYS A 4 15.43 5.71 19.64
C LYS A 4 15.60 7.05 18.93
N GLU A 5 16.60 7.85 19.29
CA GLU A 5 16.73 9.23 18.77
C GLU A 5 17.46 9.34 17.42
N ILE A 6 18.23 8.33 17.03
CA ILE A 6 19.06 8.39 15.81
C ILE A 6 18.26 8.06 14.54
N TYR A 7 17.08 7.41 14.65
CA TYR A 7 16.36 6.88 13.49
C TYR A 7 15.05 7.60 13.12
N LEU A 8 14.51 8.48 13.96
CA LEU A 8 13.19 9.08 13.71
C LEU A 8 13.25 10.61 13.63
N PRO A 9 13.43 11.18 12.42
CA PRO A 9 13.23 12.61 12.23
C PRO A 9 11.73 12.93 12.28
N LYS A 10 11.27 13.64 13.32
CA LYS A 10 10.10 14.57 13.38
C LYS A 10 8.74 14.15 12.77
N MET A 11 8.56 12.91 12.30
CA MET A 11 7.31 12.41 11.70
C MET A 11 6.30 11.89 12.72
N GLU A 12 6.64 11.91 14.01
CA GLU A 12 5.79 11.52 15.16
C GLU A 12 4.45 12.26 15.28
N ARG A 13 4.15 13.27 14.44
CA ARG A 13 2.85 13.97 14.48
C ARG A 13 1.82 13.48 13.47
N LYS A 14 2.16 12.56 12.57
CA LYS A 14 1.19 12.00 11.62
C LYS A 14 0.97 10.52 11.93
N SER A 15 -0.29 10.12 12.03
CA SER A 15 -0.68 8.72 12.22
C SER A 15 0.02 7.84 11.16
N PRO A 16 0.62 6.68 11.53
CA PRO A 16 1.23 5.74 10.58
C PRO A 16 0.32 5.39 9.41
N PHE A 17 -0.99 5.30 9.70
CA PHE A 17 -2.03 5.06 8.70
C PHE A 17 -2.09 6.16 7.62
N PHE A 18 -1.85 7.41 8.00
CA PHE A 18 -1.82 8.53 7.06
C PHE A 18 -0.61 8.45 6.13
N MET A 19 0.56 8.05 6.65
CA MET A 19 1.76 7.87 5.84
C MET A 19 1.64 6.70 4.87
N ILE A 20 1.07 5.58 5.32
CA ILE A 20 0.71 4.43 4.48
C ILE A 20 -0.24 4.88 3.37
N GLY A 21 -1.30 5.63 3.71
CA GLY A 21 -2.28 6.10 2.72
C GLY A 21 -1.66 7.00 1.66
N ILE A 22 -0.82 7.96 2.05
CA ILE A 22 -0.11 8.81 1.08
C ILE A 22 0.78 7.96 0.16
N GLY A 23 1.53 7.00 0.71
CA GLY A 23 2.39 6.13 -0.07
C GLY A 23 1.62 5.31 -1.10
N LEU A 24 0.46 4.77 -0.72
CA LEU A 24 -0.43 4.03 -1.63
C LEU A 24 -1.01 4.93 -2.74
N VAL A 25 -1.41 6.15 -2.41
CA VAL A 25 -1.92 7.12 -3.39
C VAL A 25 -0.82 7.49 -4.39
N ILE A 26 0.37 7.89 -3.92
CA ILE A 26 1.52 8.21 -4.78
C ILE A 26 1.85 7.03 -5.70
N SER A 27 1.89 5.81 -5.15
CA SER A 27 2.15 4.62 -5.95
C SER A 27 1.07 4.40 -7.01
N SER A 28 -0.20 4.57 -6.66
CA SER A 28 -1.32 4.42 -7.60
C SER A 28 -1.21 5.43 -8.75
N PHE A 29 -0.90 6.70 -8.47
CA PHE A 29 -0.69 7.70 -9.53
C PHE A 29 0.46 7.38 -10.47
N GLY A 30 1.51 6.68 -10.00
CA GLY A 30 2.59 6.20 -10.86
C GLY A 30 2.11 5.24 -11.96
N LEU A 31 0.95 4.59 -11.80
CA LEU A 31 0.38 3.73 -12.84
C LEU A 31 -0.06 4.52 -14.09
N LEU A 32 -0.45 5.77 -13.92
CA LEU A 32 -0.89 6.63 -15.03
C LEU A 32 0.27 7.08 -15.92
N CYS A 33 1.51 6.85 -15.50
CA CYS A 33 2.69 7.20 -16.28
C CYS A 33 3.05 6.13 -17.31
N PHE A 34 2.48 4.92 -17.23
CA PHE A 34 2.88 3.82 -18.12
C PHE A 34 2.17 3.87 -19.48
N GLY A 35 2.89 3.45 -20.53
CA GLY A 35 2.32 3.26 -21.87
C GLY A 35 2.41 4.47 -22.80
N TYR A 36 3.09 5.54 -22.36
CA TYR A 36 3.31 6.75 -23.18
C TYR A 36 4.68 6.76 -23.85
N ASN A 37 5.75 6.80 -23.06
CA ASN A 37 7.14 6.74 -23.53
C ASN A 37 8.06 6.22 -22.42
N ILE A 38 9.27 5.80 -22.78
CA ILE A 38 10.24 5.19 -21.85
C ILE A 38 10.54 6.11 -20.65
N SER A 39 10.62 7.42 -20.86
CA SER A 39 10.90 8.37 -19.77
C SER A 39 9.75 8.45 -18.76
N MET A 40 8.51 8.42 -19.24
CA MET A 40 7.30 8.39 -18.42
C MET A 40 7.16 7.05 -17.69
N ASP A 41 7.47 5.93 -18.33
CA ASP A 41 7.50 4.62 -17.67
C ASP A 41 8.51 4.61 -16.52
N GLY A 42 9.69 5.21 -16.73
CA GLY A 42 10.71 5.40 -15.70
C GLY A 42 10.23 6.25 -14.51
N LEU A 43 9.52 7.34 -14.78
CA LEU A 43 8.87 8.15 -13.74
C LEU A 43 7.79 7.35 -13.00
N GLY A 44 7.01 6.54 -13.71
CA GLY A 44 6.01 5.65 -13.14
C GLY A 44 6.62 4.65 -12.16
N PHE A 45 7.73 3.99 -12.54
CA PHE A 45 8.48 3.12 -11.64
C PHE A 45 9.03 3.86 -10.42
N LEU A 46 9.56 5.07 -10.59
CA LEU A 46 10.07 5.88 -9.49
C LEU A 46 8.96 6.23 -8.48
N LEU A 47 7.83 6.75 -8.95
CA LEU A 47 6.69 7.10 -8.11
C LEU A 47 6.13 5.87 -7.37
N ARG A 48 6.01 4.74 -8.08
CA ARG A 48 5.62 3.47 -7.47
C ARG A 48 6.60 3.01 -6.40
N GLY A 49 7.90 3.06 -6.70
CA GLY A 49 8.97 2.66 -5.79
C GLY A 49 9.01 3.50 -4.52
N ILE A 50 8.90 4.84 -4.64
CA ILE A 50 8.86 5.74 -3.49
C ILE A 50 7.61 5.49 -2.65
N GLY A 51 6.43 5.41 -3.28
CA GLY A 51 5.16 5.20 -2.58
C GLY A 51 5.10 3.87 -1.84
N LEU A 52 5.44 2.77 -2.52
CA LEU A 52 5.46 1.43 -1.91
C LEU A 52 6.59 1.27 -0.90
N GLY A 53 7.76 1.83 -1.16
CA GLY A 53 8.90 1.80 -0.26
C GLY A 53 8.56 2.47 1.08
N ASN A 54 8.00 3.68 1.04
CA ASN A 54 7.55 4.39 2.23
C ASN A 54 6.48 3.58 2.99
N THR A 55 5.45 3.12 2.29
CA THR A 55 4.38 2.30 2.87
C THR A 55 4.93 1.05 3.57
N THR A 56 5.86 0.36 2.92
CA THR A 56 6.46 -0.88 3.43
C THR A 56 7.28 -0.62 4.69
N ILE A 57 8.12 0.43 4.69
CA ILE A 57 8.93 0.80 5.86
C ILE A 57 8.03 1.12 7.06
N VAL A 58 6.95 1.89 6.84
CA VAL A 58 6.01 2.25 7.90
C VAL A 58 5.30 1.00 8.43
N CYS A 59 4.79 0.13 7.55
CA CYS A 59 4.11 -1.11 7.97
C CYS A 59 5.02 -2.04 8.78
N LEU A 60 6.28 -2.21 8.36
CA LEU A 60 7.22 -3.11 9.03
C LEU A 60 7.76 -2.55 10.34
N SER A 61 7.82 -1.22 10.49
CA SER A 61 8.24 -0.57 11.73
C SER A 61 7.10 -0.40 12.74
N ALA A 62 5.84 -0.43 12.30
CA ALA A 62 4.68 -0.21 13.16
C ALA A 62 4.58 -1.17 14.38
N PRO A 63 4.82 -2.50 14.26
CA PRO A 63 4.86 -3.40 15.41
C PRO A 63 5.86 -2.96 16.49
N ILE A 64 7.03 -2.48 16.08
CA ILE A 64 8.10 -2.07 17.01
C ILE A 64 7.78 -0.73 17.66
N GLN A 65 7.13 0.17 16.93
CA GLN A 65 6.88 1.54 17.37
C GLN A 65 5.60 1.71 18.21
N TYR A 66 4.53 0.98 17.91
CA TYR A 66 3.20 1.25 18.45
C TYR A 66 2.58 0.11 19.26
N VAL A 67 3.18 -1.09 19.24
CA VAL A 67 2.65 -2.26 19.95
C VAL A 67 3.46 -2.51 21.22
N ASN A 68 2.78 -2.99 22.27
CA ASN A 68 3.44 -3.43 23.51
C ASN A 68 4.50 -4.49 23.20
N SER A 69 5.66 -4.41 23.88
CA SER A 69 6.82 -5.30 23.68
C SER A 69 6.46 -6.79 23.72
N LEU A 70 5.47 -7.17 24.53
CA LEU A 70 4.95 -8.54 24.64
C LEU A 70 4.36 -9.08 23.32
N TYR A 71 3.81 -8.22 22.46
CA TYR A 71 3.08 -8.60 21.24
C TYR A 71 3.79 -8.21 19.94
N VAL A 72 5.00 -7.65 20.01
CA VAL A 72 5.76 -7.20 18.82
C VAL A 72 6.00 -8.35 17.84
N LYS A 73 6.33 -9.53 18.35
CA LYS A 73 6.57 -10.72 17.53
C LYS A 73 5.32 -11.12 16.74
N ASP A 74 4.20 -11.27 17.44
CA ASP A 74 2.96 -11.75 16.83
C ASP A 74 2.39 -10.74 15.83
N THR A 75 2.44 -9.45 16.16
CA THR A 75 2.01 -8.37 15.25
C THR A 75 2.91 -8.24 14.01
N ALA A 76 4.22 -8.47 14.14
CA ALA A 76 5.12 -8.55 12.99
C ALA A 76 4.81 -9.75 12.09
N VAL A 77 4.49 -10.91 12.67
CA VAL A 77 4.07 -12.11 11.93
C VAL A 77 2.77 -11.85 11.17
N ILE A 78 1.74 -11.29 11.84
CA ILE A 78 0.47 -10.92 11.21
C ILE A 78 0.70 -9.97 10.03
N THR A 79 1.54 -8.95 10.21
CA THR A 79 1.90 -8.00 9.15
C THR A 79 2.48 -8.70 7.93
N ARG A 80 3.40 -9.65 8.14
CA ARG A 80 4.03 -10.40 7.04
C ARG A 80 3.06 -11.33 6.32
N ILE A 81 2.21 -12.04 7.07
CA ILE A 81 1.20 -12.93 6.50
C ILE A 81 0.22 -12.13 5.62
N LEU A 82 -0.28 -10.99 6.11
CA LEU A 82 -1.18 -10.14 5.34
C LEU A 82 -0.51 -9.59 4.06
N GLN A 83 0.76 -9.20 4.13
CA GLN A 83 1.51 -8.77 2.95
C GLN A 83 1.65 -9.89 1.90
N GLN A 84 1.91 -11.13 2.34
CA GLN A 84 2.03 -12.27 1.44
C GLN A 84 0.68 -12.64 0.80
N ILE A 85 -0.41 -12.64 1.57
CA ILE A 85 -1.76 -12.87 1.04
C ILE A 85 -2.10 -11.81 0.00
N GLY A 86 -1.86 -10.53 0.32
CA GLY A 86 -2.08 -9.43 -0.62
C GLY A 86 -1.24 -9.58 -1.90
N GLY A 87 0.02 -9.98 -1.76
CA GLY A 87 0.91 -10.27 -2.89
C GLY A 87 0.42 -11.42 -3.77
N ALA A 88 -0.05 -12.51 -3.15
CA ALA A 88 -0.60 -13.67 -3.86
C ALA A 88 -1.89 -13.30 -4.63
N LEU A 89 -2.81 -12.58 -3.99
CA LEU A 89 -4.02 -12.07 -4.65
C LEU A 89 -3.69 -11.12 -5.80
N GLY A 90 -2.72 -10.23 -5.59
CA GLY A 90 -2.20 -9.35 -6.65
C GLY A 90 -1.61 -10.13 -7.82
N GLY A 91 -0.91 -11.24 -7.56
CA GLY A 91 -0.38 -12.13 -8.59
C GLY A 91 -1.47 -12.80 -9.43
N VAL A 92 -2.54 -13.29 -8.79
CA VAL A 92 -3.70 -13.87 -9.50
C VAL A 92 -4.37 -12.80 -10.38
N PHE A 93 -4.58 -11.60 -9.85
CA PHE A 93 -5.17 -10.49 -10.59
C PHE A 93 -4.29 -10.06 -11.77
N ALA A 94 -2.98 -9.97 -11.59
CA ALA A 94 -2.04 -9.68 -12.67
C ALA A 94 -2.06 -10.77 -13.76
N GLY A 95 -2.13 -12.05 -13.35
CA GLY A 95 -2.25 -13.17 -14.28
C GLY A 95 -3.50 -13.07 -15.17
N PHE A 96 -4.64 -12.73 -14.57
CA PHE A 96 -5.88 -12.47 -15.31
C PHE A 96 -5.72 -11.34 -16.34
N LEU A 97 -5.17 -10.20 -15.92
CA LEU A 97 -4.97 -9.05 -16.81
C LEU A 97 -4.00 -9.35 -17.97
N ILE A 98 -2.91 -10.08 -17.69
CA ILE A 98 -1.95 -10.50 -18.72
C ILE A 98 -2.60 -11.46 -19.71
N HIS A 99 -3.39 -12.42 -19.22
CA HIS A 99 -4.13 -13.34 -20.07
C HIS A 99 -5.12 -12.60 -20.97
N SER A 100 -5.93 -11.70 -20.43
CA SER A 100 -6.86 -10.87 -21.22
C SER A 100 -6.17 -9.93 -22.20
N LEU A 101 -4.98 -9.41 -21.87
CA LEU A 101 -4.15 -8.64 -22.81
C LEU A 101 -3.64 -9.52 -23.95
N THR A 102 -3.26 -10.76 -23.65
CA THR A 102 -2.73 -11.73 -24.63
C THR A 102 -3.79 -12.21 -25.60
N GLU A 103 -5.04 -12.35 -25.13
CA GLU A 103 -6.20 -12.68 -25.98
C GLU A 103 -6.80 -11.47 -26.70
N GLU A 104 -6.14 -10.31 -26.67
CA GLU A 104 -6.58 -9.05 -27.30
C GLU A 104 -7.95 -8.54 -26.79
N HIS A 105 -8.46 -9.07 -25.68
CA HIS A 105 -9.67 -8.57 -25.02
C HIS A 105 -9.46 -7.19 -24.39
N LEU A 106 -8.21 -6.85 -24.05
CA LEU A 106 -7.82 -5.56 -23.49
C LEU A 106 -6.61 -5.00 -24.22
N SER A 107 -6.54 -3.68 -24.32
CA SER A 107 -5.31 -2.96 -24.68
C SER A 107 -4.44 -2.69 -23.46
N LEU A 108 -3.15 -2.44 -23.70
CA LEU A 108 -2.17 -2.17 -22.65
C LEU A 108 -2.54 -0.94 -21.79
N ASN A 109 -3.08 0.11 -22.41
CA ASN A 109 -3.59 1.30 -21.71
C ASN A 109 -4.81 0.97 -20.83
N GLN A 110 -5.73 0.14 -21.32
CA GLN A 110 -6.88 -0.30 -20.52
C GLN A 110 -6.43 -1.14 -19.33
N THR A 111 -5.43 -2.01 -19.51
CA THR A 111 -4.87 -2.81 -18.42
C THR A 111 -4.29 -1.93 -17.31
N TYR A 112 -3.51 -0.91 -17.63
CA TYR A 112 -3.01 0.04 -16.62
C TYR A 112 -4.11 0.86 -15.97
N LEU A 113 -5.12 1.27 -16.72
CA LEU A 113 -6.26 2.01 -16.18
C LEU A 113 -7.09 1.15 -15.20
N ILE A 114 -7.37 -0.11 -15.56
CA ILE A 114 -8.05 -1.06 -14.68
C ILE A 114 -7.24 -1.26 -13.40
N PHE A 115 -5.92 -1.41 -13.53
CA PHE A 115 -5.05 -1.56 -12.36
C PHE A 115 -5.04 -0.32 -11.47
N PHE A 116 -5.05 0.88 -12.08
CA PHE A 116 -5.16 2.15 -11.36
C PHE A 116 -6.48 2.24 -10.57
N ILE A 117 -7.61 1.98 -11.23
CA ILE A 117 -8.95 2.01 -10.61
C ILE A 117 -9.02 0.99 -9.48
N PHE A 118 -8.52 -0.23 -9.69
CA PHE A 118 -8.45 -1.26 -8.66
C PHE A 118 -7.65 -0.80 -7.43
N SER A 119 -6.50 -0.16 -7.65
CA SER A 119 -5.63 0.32 -6.57
C SER A 119 -6.33 1.38 -5.71
N ILE A 120 -7.03 2.33 -6.36
CA ILE A 120 -7.82 3.36 -5.67
C ILE A 120 -9.02 2.76 -4.95
N ALA A 121 -9.75 1.84 -5.58
CA ALA A 121 -10.90 1.16 -4.98
C ALA A 121 -10.52 0.36 -3.74
N ALA A 122 -9.40 -0.39 -3.79
CA ALA A 122 -8.88 -1.12 -2.65
C ALA A 122 -8.51 -0.19 -1.49
N PHE A 123 -7.88 0.96 -1.79
CA PHE A 123 -7.56 1.97 -0.78
C PHE A 123 -8.83 2.56 -0.13
N LEU A 124 -9.82 2.93 -0.93
CA LEU A 124 -11.09 3.47 -0.44
C LEU A 124 -11.86 2.44 0.42
N LEU A 125 -11.88 1.18 0.00
CA LEU A 125 -12.51 0.09 0.75
C LEU A 125 -11.81 -0.11 2.10
N PHE A 126 -10.48 -0.02 2.13
CA PHE A 126 -9.71 -0.06 3.37
C PHE A 126 -10.06 1.12 4.30
N CYS A 127 -10.14 2.34 3.77
CA CYS A 127 -10.57 3.51 4.54
C CYS A 127 -12.00 3.34 5.09
N LEU A 128 -12.92 2.80 4.29
CA LEU A 128 -14.29 2.52 4.72
C LEU A 128 -14.33 1.50 5.87
N ALA A 129 -13.61 0.37 5.72
CA ALA A 129 -13.55 -0.67 6.74
C ALA A 129 -13.01 -0.12 8.07
N LEU A 130 -11.96 0.71 8.02
CA LEU A 130 -11.42 1.37 9.22
C LEU A 130 -12.41 2.37 9.83
N SER A 131 -13.12 3.15 9.00
CA SER A 131 -14.11 4.11 9.48
C SER A 131 -15.29 3.44 10.19
N LEU A 132 -15.75 2.29 9.67
CA LEU A 132 -16.80 1.50 10.30
C LEU A 132 -16.35 0.93 11.65
N SER A 133 -15.12 0.39 11.72
CA SER A 133 -14.56 -0.13 12.98
C SER A 133 -14.41 0.94 14.06
N HIS A 134 -14.12 2.20 13.69
CA HIS A 134 -14.07 3.29 14.67
C HIS A 134 -15.46 3.66 15.21
N LYS A 135 -16.51 3.62 14.37
CA LYS A 135 -17.87 4.00 14.82
C LYS A 135 -18.42 3.05 15.87
N GLU A 136 -18.16 1.75 15.74
CA GLU A 136 -18.60 0.73 16.69
C GLU A 136 -18.05 0.98 18.11
N LYS A 137 -16.80 1.44 18.22
CA LYS A 137 -16.19 1.82 19.50
C LYS A 137 -16.77 3.08 20.16
N VAL A 138 -17.45 3.94 19.41
CA VAL A 138 -18.03 5.20 19.94
C VAL A 138 -19.51 5.02 20.28
N SER A 139 -20.19 4.02 19.71
CA SER A 139 -21.58 3.69 20.09
C SER A 139 -21.68 2.85 21.36
N ASP A 140 -20.61 2.17 21.76
CA ASP A 140 -20.55 1.31 22.95
C ASP A 140 -19.99 2.02 24.20
N LEU A 141 -19.92 3.36 24.18
CA LEU A 141 -19.45 4.24 25.27
C LEU A 141 -20.55 5.22 25.66
#